data_AF-A0A3C0IXX9-F1
#
_entry.id   AF-A0A3C0IXX9-F1
#
_cell.length_a   1.000
_cell.length_b   1.000
_cell.length_c   1.000
_cell.angle_alpha   90.00
_cell.angle_beta   90.00
_cell.angle_gamma   90.00
#
_symmetry.space_group_name_H-M   'P 1'
#
loop_
_entity.id
_entity.type
_entity.pdbx_description
1 polymer ?
#
loop_
_entity_poly.entity_id
_entity_poly.type
_entity_poly.pdbx_seq_one_letter_code
_entity_poly.pdbx_strand_id
1 'polypeptide(L)' 'MQAKARGESLGIVQIEQDLALCEHKFPDVSCRPIAAQFMKDNVIALFSFIIDDGEVRVLDEKHYRLVEAEEASKSGR' A
#
# COMPACT_ATOMS: atom_id res chain seq x y z
N MET A 1 14.58 -15.87 -1.65
CA MET A 1 13.18 -16.06 -2.06
C MET A 1 12.49 -14.72 -1.90
N GLN A 2 11.95 -14.16 -3.00
CA GLN A 2 11.09 -12.98 -2.93
C GLN A 2 9.72 -13.41 -2.42
N ALA A 3 9.31 -12.85 -1.29
CA ALA A 3 7.96 -13.02 -0.79
C ALA A 3 6.99 -12.35 -1.78
N LYS A 4 5.95 -13.11 -2.13
CA LYS A 4 4.80 -12.75 -2.98
C LYS A 4 5.10 -12.74 -4.48
N ALA A 5 4.66 -13.83 -5.11
CA ALA A 5 4.75 -14.06 -6.54
C ALA A 5 3.95 -13.01 -7.31
N ARG A 6 4.55 -12.58 -8.42
CA ARG A 6 3.97 -11.89 -9.56
C ARG A 6 2.51 -12.29 -9.79
N GLY A 7 1.57 -11.40 -9.44
CA GLY A 7 0.16 -11.49 -9.86
C GLY A 7 -0.88 -11.63 -8.75
N GLU A 8 -0.53 -11.67 -7.47
CA GLU A 8 -1.55 -11.65 -6.42
C GLU A 8 -2.21 -10.26 -6.33
N SER A 9 -3.52 -10.24 -6.55
CA SER A 9 -4.40 -9.12 -6.18
C SER A 9 -4.17 -8.79 -4.71
N LEU A 10 -4.23 -7.50 -4.40
CA LEU A 10 -3.99 -6.97 -3.07
C LEU A 10 -4.87 -7.70 -2.03
N GLY A 11 -4.24 -8.50 -1.17
CA GLY A 11 -4.95 -9.41 -0.28
C GLY A 11 -5.52 -8.67 0.93
N ILE A 12 -6.78 -8.25 0.85
CA ILE A 12 -7.49 -7.50 1.91
C ILE A 12 -7.36 -8.19 3.28
N VAL A 13 -7.42 -9.53 3.32
CA VAL A 13 -7.27 -10.33 4.54
C VAL A 13 -5.93 -10.08 5.24
N GLN A 14 -4.85 -9.81 4.50
CA GLN A 14 -3.55 -9.49 5.10
C GLN A 14 -3.58 -8.12 5.79
N ILE A 15 -4.29 -7.16 5.20
CA ILE A 15 -4.45 -5.82 5.79
C ILE A 15 -5.27 -5.91 7.09
N GLU A 16 -6.34 -6.69 7.10
CA GLU A 16 -7.15 -6.92 8.30
C GLU A 16 -6.33 -7.55 9.43
N GLN A 17 -5.52 -8.56 9.10
CA GLN A 17 -4.64 -9.22 10.07
C GLN A 17 -3.56 -8.28 10.63
N ASP A 18 -2.94 -7.48 9.76
CA ASP A 18 -1.93 -6.50 10.17
C ASP A 18 -2.56 -5.39 11.04
N LEU A 19 -3.77 -4.93 10.71
CA LEU A 19 -4.51 -3.96 11.52
C LEU A 19 -4.83 -4.50 12.91
N ALA A 20 -5.41 -5.70 13.01
CA ALA A 20 -5.73 -6.32 14.28
C ALA A 20 -4.47 -6.53 15.16
N LEU A 21 -3.36 -6.89 14.52
CA LEU A 21 -2.07 -7.02 15.20
C LEU A 21 -1.56 -5.66 15.71
N CYS A 22 -1.68 -4.60 14.90
CA CYS A 22 -1.29 -3.25 15.27
C CYS A 22 -2.13 -2.71 16.43
N GLU A 23 -3.44 -2.88 16.42
CA GLU A 23 -4.32 -2.49 17.53
C GLU A 23 -3.96 -3.22 18.83
N HIS A 24 -3.60 -4.51 18.73
CA HIS A 24 -3.20 -5.28 19.89
C HIS A 24 -1.82 -4.89 20.45
N LYS A 25 -0.84 -4.65 19.57
CA LYS A 25 0.56 -4.38 19.98
C LYS A 25 0.84 -2.90 20.27
N PHE A 26 0.11 -2.00 19.62
CA PHE A 26 0.34 -0.55 19.63
C PHE A 26 -0.97 0.21 19.85
N PRO A 27 -1.64 0.04 21.01
CA PRO A 27 -2.97 0.60 21.27
C PRO A 27 -3.01 2.14 21.24
N ASP A 28 -1.88 2.80 21.52
CA ASP A 28 -1.77 4.26 21.56
C ASP A 28 -1.38 4.89 20.21
N VAL A 29 -1.29 4.10 19.13
CA VAL A 29 -0.86 4.57 17.81
C VAL A 29 -1.98 4.38 16.80
N SER A 30 -2.34 5.44 16.08
CA SER A 30 -3.29 5.33 14.97
C SER A 30 -2.64 4.60 13.80
N CYS A 31 -3.03 3.36 13.56
CA CYS A 31 -2.58 2.60 12.39
C CYS A 31 -3.16 3.20 11.10
N ARG A 32 -2.30 3.42 10.10
CA ARG A 32 -2.70 3.81 8.75
C ARG A 32 -2.23 2.77 7.75
N PRO A 33 -3.10 1.82 7.35
CA PRO A 33 -2.73 0.75 6.45
C PRO A 33 -2.43 1.32 5.05
N ILE A 34 -1.27 0.95 4.52
CA ILE A 34 -0.85 1.26 3.15
C ILE A 34 -0.36 0.00 2.47
N ALA A 35 -0.58 -0.12 1.17
CA ALA A 35 -0.08 -1.23 0.37
C ALA A 35 0.43 -0.74 -0.98
N ALA A 36 1.45 -1.41 -1.50
CA ALA A 36 2.00 -1.13 -2.82
C ALA A 36 1.87 -2.36 -3.73
N GLN A 37 1.45 -2.15 -4.97
CA GLN A 37 1.37 -3.19 -5.99
C GLN A 37 2.16 -2.78 -7.23
N PHE A 38 3.02 -3.68 -7.71
CA PHE A 38 3.69 -3.50 -9.00
C PHE A 38 2.71 -3.76 -10.14
N MET A 39 2.66 -2.83 -11.08
CA MET A 39 1.91 -2.92 -12.31
C MET A 39 2.85 -3.05 -13.51
N LYS A 40 2.29 -3.07 -14.73
CA LYS A 40 3.09 -3.01 -15.96
C LYS A 40 3.77 -1.64 -16.11
N ASP A 41 4.72 -1.56 -17.03
CA ASP A 41 5.35 -0.30 -17.46
C ASP A 41 6.03 0.48 -16.32
N ASN A 42 6.64 -0.24 -15.38
CA ASN A 42 7.34 0.31 -14.22
C ASN A 42 6.47 1.20 -13.33
N VAL A 43 5.15 0.95 -13.30
CA VAL A 43 4.23 1.66 -12.42
C VAL A 43 4.05 0.91 -11.11
N ILE A 44 4.06 1.63 -9.99
CA ILE A 44 3.63 1.16 -8.68
C ILE A 44 2.31 1.85 -8.34
N ALA A 45 1.28 1.07 -8.04
CA ALA A 45 0.07 1.58 -7.41
C ALA A 45 0.24 1.54 -5.89
N LEU A 46 0.07 2.68 -5.22
CA LEU A 46 0.06 2.84 -3.79
C LEU A 46 -1.38 3.06 -3.33
N PHE A 47 -1.84 2.21 -2.41
CA PHE A 47 -3.16 2.24 -1.84
C PHE A 47 -3.06 2.65 -0.37
N SER A 48 -3.98 3.48 0.09
CA SER A 48 -4.24 3.69 1.51
C SER A 48 -5.62 3.17 1.85
N PHE A 49 -5.79 2.66 3.06
CA PHE A 49 -7.07 2.11 3.50
C PHE A 49 -7.57 2.81 4.76
N ILE A 50 -8.87 2.71 4.98
CA ILE A 50 -9.58 3.14 6.17
C ILE A 50 -10.46 2.00 6.67
N ILE A 51 -10.70 1.96 7.97
CA ILE A 51 -11.74 1.12 8.55
C ILE A 51 -13.02 1.96 8.59
N ASP A 52 -14.03 1.52 7.86
CA ASP A 52 -15.36 2.14 7.81
C ASP A 52 -16.39 1.05 8.10
N ASP A 53 -17.20 1.25 9.14
CA ASP A 53 -18.17 0.26 9.64
C ASP A 53 -17.59 -1.14 9.90
N GLY A 54 -16.34 -1.21 10.36
CA GLY A 54 -15.65 -2.47 10.65
C GLY A 54 -15.10 -3.20 9.41
N GLU A 55 -15.23 -2.61 8.22
CA GLU A 55 -14.68 -3.14 6.97
C GLU A 55 -13.50 -2.32 6.48
N VAL A 56 -12.50 -2.98 5.88
CA VAL A 56 -11.38 -2.30 5.24
C VAL A 56 -11.81 -1.76 3.87
N ARG A 57 -11.70 -0.45 3.66
CA ARG A 57 -12.02 0.24 2.41
C ARG A 57 -10.83 1.00 1.86
N VAL A 58 -10.71 1.08 0.53
CA VAL A 58 -9.69 1.90 -0.13
C VAL A 58 -10.07 3.38 0.04
N LEU A 59 -9.16 4.16 0.62
CA LEU A 59 -9.32 5.59 0.80
C LEU A 59 -8.72 6.38 -0.37
N ASP A 60 -7.54 5.99 -0.83
CA ASP A 60 -6.80 6.67 -1.90
C ASP A 60 -5.97 5.65 -2.67
N GLU A 61 -5.84 5.87 -3.97
CA GLU A 61 -5.03 5.07 -4.89
C GLU A 61 -4.22 6.01 -5.77
N LYS A 62 -2.89 5.86 -5.76
CA LYS A 62 -1.97 6.68 -6.54
C LYS A 62 -1.03 5.83 -7.34
N HIS A 63 -0.83 6.18 -8.61
CA HIS A 63 0.06 5.46 -9.51
C HIS A 63 1.33 6.26 -9.74
N TYR A 64 2.46 5.65 -9.42
CA TYR A 64 3.78 6.26 -9.57
C TYR A 64 4.58 5.48 -10.60
N ARG A 65 5.10 6.17 -11.61
CA ARG A 65 6.07 5.57 -12.53
C ARG A 65 7.45 5.63 -11.89
N LEU A 66 8.11 4.47 -11.79
CA LEU A 66 9.52 4.40 -11.46
C LEU A 66 10.31 4.94 -12.66
N VAL A 67 11.12 5.95 -12.37
CA VAL A 67 12.01 6.61 -13.32
C VAL A 67 13.42 6.57 -12.76
N GLU A 68 14.42 6.71 -13.64
CA GLU A 68 15.81 6.85 -13.20
C GLU A 68 15.99 8.09 -12.32
N ALA A 69 16.97 8.07 -11.42
CA ALA A 69 17.16 9.15 -10.44
C ALA A 69 17.33 10.54 -11.08
N GLU A 70 17.97 10.61 -12.25
CA GLU A 70 18.15 11.86 -13.00
C GLU A 70 16.82 12.44 -13.51
N GLU A 71 15.85 11.60 -13.84
CA GLU A 71 14.54 12.01 -14.33
C GLU A 71 13.62 12.44 -13.18
N ALA A 72 13.71 11.78 -12.02
CA ALA A 72 12.93 12.14 -10.82
C ALA A 72 13.17 13.59 -10.38
N SER A 73 14.42 14.08 -10.49
CA SER A 73 14.80 15.47 -10.15
C SER A 73 14.21 16.55 -11.05
N LYS A 74 13.70 16.20 -12.25
CA LYS A 74 13.17 17.16 -13.22
C LYS A 74 11.66 17.40 -13.08
N SER A 75 10.93 16.48 -12.43
CA SER A 75 9.46 16.55 -12.32
C SER A 75 8.96 17.31 -11.09
N GLY A 76 9.86 17.76 -10.20
CA GLY A 76 9.53 18.45 -8.94
C GLY A 76 9.69 19.98 -8.97
N ARG A 77 9.66 20.61 -10.15
CA ARG A 77 9.66 22.08 -10.32
C ARG A 77 8.36 22.58 -10.91
#